data_AF-A0A6I7QFQ9-F1
#
_entry.id   AF-A0A6I7QFQ9-F1
#
_cell.length_a   1.000
_cell.length_b   1.000
_cell.length_c   1.000
_cell.angle_alpha   90.00
_cell.angle_beta   90.00
_cell.angle_gamma   90.00
#
_symmetry.space_group_name_H-M   'P 1'
#
loop_
_entity.id
_entity.type
_entity.pdbx_description
1 polymer ?
#
loop_
_entity_poly.entity_id
_entity_poly.type
_entity_poly.pdbx_seq_one_letter_code
_entity_poly.pdbx_strand_id
1 'polypeptide(L)'
;MLALIFALVSCKPVEEKSYPHADEPIGSAHQIYDGALTNDLAVNTFRNIDRIFPSRKVPRSETPSALPASDRVLPVVHFTFQDSVYSMDHYIEQNRVAAMLILKDGKIIHELYRFGNTGQTRWMSMSIAKSIVSTLIGTVYRYNTGETQIAAEVLYHATGRTLSEYLSERIWQPMGAEADAYWWLDSPAGVEIGGSGFTATLRDYGRFGQFVLNNGVVNGEAILPENWVQEAGSPKELPDGTEIDYGYLWWTAETESGRRDGAFSADGIFGQTIYLNPAENVAIVVWSAWPHPTQSGKFDFDWSLFEAVVDSLGRE
;
A
#
# COMPACT_ATOMS: atom_id res chain seq x y z
N MET A 1 39.67 -38.54 -3.64
CA MET A 1 39.84 -38.43 -5.11
C MET A 1 38.64 -39.07 -5.78
N LEU A 2 37.58 -38.29 -6.03
CA LEU A 2 36.47 -38.66 -6.91
C LEU A 2 36.07 -37.37 -7.64
N ALA A 3 36.23 -37.37 -8.96
CA ALA A 3 35.97 -36.22 -9.83
C ALA A 3 34.49 -36.20 -10.23
N LEU A 4 33.78 -35.10 -9.94
CA LEU A 4 32.46 -34.83 -10.50
C LEU A 4 32.65 -34.11 -11.85
N ILE A 5 32.23 -34.76 -12.93
CA ILE A 5 32.19 -34.19 -14.28
C ILE A 5 30.92 -33.33 -14.37
N PHE A 6 31.08 -32.00 -14.43
CA PHE A 6 30.00 -31.10 -14.83
C PHE A 6 29.86 -31.12 -16.35
N ALA A 7 28.77 -31.71 -16.84
CA ALA A 7 28.35 -31.53 -18.23
C ALA A 7 27.79 -30.11 -18.39
N LEU A 8 28.58 -29.23 -19.00
CA LEU A 8 28.13 -27.93 -19.48
C LEU A 8 27.15 -28.16 -20.65
N VAL A 9 25.85 -28.12 -20.36
CA VAL A 9 24.84 -27.92 -21.40
C VAL A 9 24.99 -26.47 -21.86
N SER A 10 25.59 -26.29 -23.04
CA SER A 10 25.64 -25.00 -23.73
C SER A 10 24.21 -24.65 -24.16
N CYS A 11 23.53 -23.84 -23.34
CA CYS A 11 22.35 -23.09 -23.80
C CYS A 11 22.83 -22.11 -24.86
N LYS A 12 22.54 -22.41 -26.13
CA LYS A 12 22.69 -21.41 -27.19
C LYS A 12 21.87 -20.17 -26.82
N PRO A 13 22.42 -18.96 -26.96
CA PRO A 13 21.64 -17.74 -26.75
C PRO A 13 20.47 -17.77 -27.74
N VAL A 14 19.25 -17.61 -27.21
CA VAL A 14 18.06 -17.38 -28.04
C VAL A 14 18.30 -16.05 -28.75
N GLU A 15 18.36 -16.09 -30.08
CA GLU A 15 18.49 -14.90 -30.93
C GLU A 15 17.39 -13.90 -30.53
N GLU A 16 17.80 -12.75 -29.98
CA GLU A 16 16.88 -11.68 -29.59
C GLU A 16 16.31 -11.10 -30.88
N LYS A 17 15.08 -11.52 -31.26
CA LYS A 17 14.40 -10.94 -32.42
C LYS A 17 14.38 -9.42 -32.25
N SER A 18 14.93 -8.69 -33.22
CA SER A 18 14.94 -7.24 -33.20
C SER A 18 13.52 -6.69 -33.07
N TYR A 19 13.36 -5.63 -32.29
CA TYR A 19 12.06 -4.98 -32.12
C TYR A 19 11.58 -4.43 -33.46
N PRO A 20 10.37 -4.79 -33.96
CA PRO A 20 9.96 -4.52 -35.35
C PRO A 20 9.85 -3.03 -35.72
N HIS A 21 9.79 -2.14 -34.74
CA HIS A 21 9.61 -0.70 -34.95
C HIS A 21 10.84 0.13 -34.57
N ALA A 22 12.00 -0.53 -34.35
CA ALA A 22 13.20 0.10 -33.79
C ALA A 22 13.72 1.30 -34.62
N ASP A 23 13.58 1.23 -35.95
CA ASP A 23 14.17 2.21 -36.88
C ASP A 23 13.17 3.29 -37.35
N GLU A 24 11.95 3.31 -36.80
CA GLU A 24 10.95 4.29 -37.21
C GLU A 24 11.36 5.73 -36.82
N PRO A 25 10.99 6.74 -37.63
CA PRO A 25 11.11 8.13 -37.23
C PRO A 25 10.17 8.40 -36.06
N ILE A 26 10.67 9.11 -35.05
CA ILE A 26 9.94 9.48 -33.83
C ILE A 26 10.04 11.00 -33.59
N GLY A 27 9.09 11.53 -32.84
CA GLY A 27 9.15 12.91 -32.35
C GLY A 27 10.07 13.08 -31.16
N SER A 28 10.15 14.31 -30.65
CA SER A 28 10.90 14.68 -29.45
C SER A 28 10.05 14.63 -28.17
N ALA A 29 10.71 14.68 -27.01
CA ALA A 29 10.03 14.81 -25.73
C ALA A 29 9.10 16.03 -25.65
N HIS A 30 9.50 17.16 -26.25
CA HIS A 30 8.67 18.37 -26.28
C HIS A 30 7.40 18.17 -27.13
N GLN A 31 7.55 17.54 -28.30
CA GLN A 31 6.45 17.30 -29.23
C GLN A 31 5.33 16.40 -28.67
N ILE A 32 5.68 15.54 -27.71
CA ILE A 32 4.69 14.71 -27.00
C ILE A 32 3.68 15.56 -26.21
N TYR A 33 4.09 16.73 -25.71
CA TYR A 33 3.28 17.54 -24.80
C TYR A 33 2.78 18.84 -25.42
N ASP A 34 3.40 19.33 -26.49
CA ASP A 34 3.01 20.58 -27.15
C ASP A 34 1.88 20.42 -28.18
N GLY A 35 1.45 19.19 -28.47
CA GLY A 35 0.40 18.87 -29.43
C GLY A 35 0.83 18.93 -30.91
N ALA A 36 2.12 19.03 -31.21
CA ALA A 36 2.64 19.20 -32.57
C ALA A 36 2.92 17.89 -33.33
N LEU A 37 2.71 16.72 -32.70
CA LEU A 37 2.88 15.43 -33.39
C LEU A 37 1.81 15.22 -34.46
N THR A 38 2.25 14.90 -35.68
CA THR A 38 1.34 14.37 -36.70
C THR A 38 0.79 13.01 -36.27
N ASN A 39 -0.35 12.62 -36.83
CA ASN A 39 -1.02 11.37 -36.51
C ASN A 39 -0.12 10.13 -36.63
N ASP A 40 0.69 10.05 -37.69
CA ASP A 40 1.59 8.91 -37.92
C ASP A 40 2.82 8.99 -37.01
N LEU A 41 3.36 10.19 -36.81
CA LEU A 41 4.51 10.38 -35.94
C LEU A 41 4.18 10.09 -34.48
N ALA A 42 2.96 10.43 -34.02
CA ALA A 42 2.48 10.10 -32.69
C ALA A 42 2.47 8.58 -32.46
N VAL A 43 1.98 7.83 -33.46
CA VAL A 43 1.91 6.38 -33.42
C VAL A 43 3.29 5.73 -33.35
N ASN A 44 4.25 6.19 -34.16
CA ASN A 44 5.64 5.70 -34.11
C ASN A 44 6.32 6.07 -32.78
N THR A 45 6.06 7.29 -32.29
CA THR A 45 6.64 7.82 -31.05
C THR A 45 6.18 7.02 -29.83
N PHE A 46 4.88 6.74 -29.70
CA PHE A 46 4.34 6.03 -28.54
C PHE A 46 4.76 4.57 -28.46
N ARG A 47 5.03 3.92 -29.61
CA ARG A 47 5.58 2.56 -29.65
C ARG A 47 7.10 2.47 -29.50
N ASN A 48 7.78 3.61 -29.36
CA ASN A 48 9.25 3.72 -29.28
C ASN A 48 9.70 4.67 -28.15
N ILE A 49 8.86 4.84 -27.11
CA ILE A 49 9.10 5.85 -26.08
C ILE A 49 10.40 5.66 -25.30
N ASP A 50 10.90 4.42 -25.25
CA ASP A 50 12.17 4.03 -24.65
C ASP A 50 13.40 4.65 -25.33
N ARG A 51 13.25 5.17 -26.56
CA ARG A 51 14.28 5.92 -27.28
C ARG A 51 14.34 7.41 -26.92
N ILE A 52 13.30 7.94 -26.27
CA ILE A 52 13.21 9.37 -25.87
C ILE A 52 13.64 9.55 -24.42
N PHE A 53 13.20 8.66 -23.54
CA PHE A 53 13.53 8.72 -22.11
C PHE A 53 14.49 7.58 -21.74
N PRO A 54 15.58 7.87 -21.00
CA PRO A 54 16.43 6.82 -20.45
C PRO A 54 15.59 5.79 -19.68
N SER A 55 15.73 4.52 -20.04
CA SER A 55 14.89 3.44 -19.54
C SER A 55 15.72 2.26 -19.05
N ARG A 56 15.16 1.50 -18.11
CA ARG A 56 15.71 0.20 -17.67
C ARG A 56 14.85 -0.92 -18.23
N LYS A 57 15.50 -1.97 -18.72
CA LYS A 57 14.81 -3.17 -19.23
C LYS A 57 14.17 -3.93 -18.06
N VAL A 58 12.89 -4.25 -18.18
CA VAL A 58 12.24 -5.29 -17.37
C VAL A 58 12.36 -6.61 -18.15
N PRO A 59 13.14 -7.60 -17.67
CA PRO A 59 13.31 -8.86 -18.39
C PRO A 59 11.98 -9.61 -18.54
N ARG A 60 11.76 -10.22 -19.71
CA ARG A 60 10.66 -11.17 -19.91
C ARG A 60 10.94 -12.49 -19.17
N SER A 61 9.90 -13.30 -18.95
CA SER A 61 10.06 -14.68 -18.50
C SER A 61 10.89 -15.52 -19.48
N GLU A 62 11.72 -16.41 -18.94
CA GLU A 62 12.43 -17.46 -19.71
C GLU A 62 11.45 -18.49 -20.29
N THR A 63 10.31 -18.67 -19.63
CA THR A 63 9.21 -19.57 -20.02
C THR A 63 7.90 -18.77 -20.16
N PRO A 64 7.71 -18.01 -21.25
CA PRO A 64 6.48 -17.24 -21.47
C PRO A 64 5.26 -18.17 -21.56
N SER A 65 4.20 -17.86 -20.82
CA SER A 65 2.90 -18.51 -20.97
C SER A 65 2.13 -17.85 -22.11
N ALA A 66 1.61 -18.64 -23.05
CA ALA A 66 0.76 -18.13 -24.12
C ALA A 66 -0.65 -17.87 -23.61
N LEU A 67 -1.26 -16.76 -24.03
CA LEU A 67 -2.68 -16.53 -23.80
C LEU A 67 -3.50 -17.39 -24.78
N PRO A 68 -4.33 -18.34 -24.30
CA PRO A 68 -5.10 -19.21 -25.17
C PRO A 68 -6.19 -18.43 -25.92
N ALA A 69 -6.49 -18.82 -27.16
CA ALA A 69 -7.66 -18.31 -27.87
C ALA A 69 -8.96 -18.88 -27.27
N SER A 70 -10.03 -18.09 -27.35
CA SER A 70 -11.38 -18.53 -27.04
C SER A 70 -11.99 -19.27 -28.23
N ASP A 71 -12.75 -20.34 -27.96
CA ASP A 71 -13.59 -20.99 -28.99
C ASP A 71 -14.85 -20.18 -29.30
N ARG A 72 -15.11 -19.12 -28.53
CA ARG A 72 -16.25 -18.21 -28.71
C ARG A 72 -15.84 -17.00 -29.53
N VAL A 73 -16.72 -16.59 -30.42
CA VAL A 73 -16.60 -15.34 -31.18
C VAL A 73 -17.29 -14.21 -30.42
N LEU A 74 -16.65 -13.05 -30.31
CA LEU A 74 -17.27 -11.86 -29.76
C LEU A 74 -18.47 -11.45 -30.66
N PRO A 75 -19.70 -11.36 -30.13
CA PRO A 75 -20.83 -10.86 -30.92
C PRO A 75 -20.64 -9.39 -31.30
N VAL A 76 -21.44 -8.90 -32.25
CA VAL A 76 -21.48 -7.47 -32.54
C VAL A 76 -21.89 -6.71 -31.27
N VAL A 77 -21.05 -5.77 -30.84
CA VAL A 77 -21.25 -5.02 -29.59
C VAL A 77 -21.82 -3.64 -29.92
N HIS A 78 -22.97 -3.35 -29.31
CA HIS A 78 -23.59 -2.02 -29.27
C HIS A 78 -23.67 -1.53 -27.82
N PHE A 79 -23.56 -0.22 -27.62
CA PHE A 79 -23.71 0.41 -26.31
C PHE A 79 -24.42 1.76 -26.42
N THR A 80 -25.10 2.17 -25.36
CA THR A 80 -25.80 3.46 -25.30
C THR A 80 -24.98 4.47 -24.51
N PHE A 81 -24.81 5.66 -25.04
CA PHE A 81 -24.22 6.80 -24.35
C PHE A 81 -25.00 8.07 -24.71
N GLN A 82 -25.49 8.80 -23.71
CA GLN A 82 -26.28 10.03 -23.90
C GLN A 82 -27.41 9.86 -24.95
N ASP A 83 -28.29 8.88 -24.70
CA ASP A 83 -29.46 8.55 -25.54
C ASP A 83 -29.15 8.13 -26.99
N SER A 84 -27.88 7.94 -27.34
CA SER A 84 -27.44 7.48 -28.66
C SER A 84 -26.85 6.08 -28.59
N VAL A 85 -27.12 5.25 -29.60
CA VAL A 85 -26.56 3.90 -29.72
C VAL A 85 -25.33 3.93 -30.62
N TYR A 86 -24.22 3.42 -30.11
CA TYR A 86 -22.94 3.31 -30.82
C TYR A 86 -22.53 1.85 -30.97
N SER A 87 -21.70 1.55 -31.98
CA SER A 87 -21.02 0.26 -32.10
C SER A 87 -19.59 0.33 -31.53
N MET A 88 -19.04 -0.83 -31.18
CA MET A 88 -17.61 -0.93 -30.84
C MET A 88 -16.70 -0.46 -31.98
N ASP A 89 -17.04 -0.75 -33.23
CA ASP A 89 -16.28 -0.29 -34.41
C ASP A 89 -16.27 1.24 -34.52
N HIS A 90 -17.41 1.89 -34.26
CA HIS A 90 -17.48 3.34 -34.20
C HIS A 90 -16.56 3.92 -33.11
N TYR A 91 -16.55 3.31 -31.92
CA TYR A 91 -15.64 3.70 -30.84
C TYR A 91 -14.16 3.56 -31.26
N ILE A 92 -13.81 2.43 -31.89
CA ILE A 92 -12.45 2.14 -32.38
C ILE A 92 -11.99 3.21 -33.38
N GLU A 93 -12.88 3.59 -34.30
CA GLU A 93 -12.60 4.60 -35.32
C GLU A 93 -12.44 6.00 -34.72
N GLN A 94 -13.44 6.46 -33.97
CA GLN A 94 -13.46 7.83 -33.41
C GLN A 94 -12.31 8.07 -32.43
N ASN A 95 -11.97 7.09 -31.59
CA ASN A 95 -10.91 7.23 -30.59
C ASN A 95 -9.52 6.90 -31.14
N ARG A 96 -9.39 6.63 -32.45
CA ARG A 96 -8.12 6.20 -33.08
C ARG A 96 -7.44 5.09 -32.29
N VAL A 97 -8.21 4.07 -31.90
CA VAL A 97 -7.70 2.95 -31.10
C VAL A 97 -6.58 2.24 -31.87
N ALA A 98 -5.40 2.17 -31.25
CA ALA A 98 -4.18 1.62 -31.86
C ALA A 98 -4.08 0.09 -31.71
N ALA A 99 -4.62 -0.46 -30.62
CA ALA A 99 -4.80 -1.88 -30.39
C ALA A 99 -5.93 -2.10 -29.35
N MET A 100 -6.58 -3.25 -29.40
CA MET A 100 -7.60 -3.67 -28.44
C MET A 100 -7.48 -5.17 -28.18
N LEU A 101 -7.50 -5.57 -26.91
CA LEU A 101 -7.52 -6.96 -26.48
C LEU A 101 -8.69 -7.15 -25.50
N ILE A 102 -9.50 -8.18 -25.73
CA ILE A 102 -10.59 -8.57 -24.83
C ILE A 102 -10.31 -10.01 -24.39
N LEU A 103 -10.16 -10.19 -23.08
CA LEU A 103 -10.00 -11.49 -22.45
C LEU A 103 -11.28 -11.86 -21.70
N LYS A 104 -11.68 -13.13 -21.81
CA LYS A 104 -12.72 -13.73 -20.96
C LYS A 104 -12.20 -15.06 -20.42
N ASP A 105 -12.18 -15.18 -19.10
CA ASP A 105 -11.73 -16.39 -18.39
C ASP A 105 -10.31 -16.83 -18.81
N GLY A 106 -9.41 -15.85 -18.94
CA GLY A 106 -8.02 -16.04 -19.36
C GLY A 106 -7.82 -16.33 -20.86
N LYS A 107 -8.89 -16.37 -21.66
CA LYS A 107 -8.83 -16.63 -23.10
C LYS A 107 -9.09 -15.36 -23.93
N ILE A 108 -8.40 -15.22 -25.06
CA ILE A 108 -8.59 -14.13 -26.02
C ILE A 108 -9.90 -14.35 -26.77
N ILE A 109 -10.89 -13.46 -26.57
CA ILE A 109 -12.14 -13.48 -27.33
C ILE A 109 -12.12 -12.51 -28.52
N HIS A 110 -11.31 -11.46 -28.43
CA HIS A 110 -11.10 -10.50 -29.49
C HIS A 110 -9.73 -9.83 -29.34
N GLU A 111 -9.05 -9.64 -30.46
CA GLU A 111 -7.75 -8.98 -30.52
C GLU A 111 -7.65 -8.22 -31.85
N LEU A 112 -7.32 -6.93 -31.78
CA LEU A 112 -7.25 -6.01 -32.93
C LEU A 112 -5.99 -5.17 -32.82
N TYR A 113 -5.29 -5.03 -33.94
CA TYR A 113 -4.15 -4.11 -34.08
C TYR A 113 -4.36 -3.20 -35.29
N ARG A 114 -4.10 -1.90 -35.11
CA ARG A 114 -4.23 -0.87 -36.15
C ARG A 114 -2.93 -0.11 -36.33
N PHE A 115 -2.85 0.68 -37.40
CA PHE A 115 -1.71 1.54 -37.71
C PHE A 115 -0.37 0.79 -37.80
N GLY A 116 -0.39 -0.46 -38.26
CA GLY A 116 0.82 -1.30 -38.37
C GLY A 116 1.34 -1.86 -37.06
N ASN A 117 0.59 -1.76 -35.95
CA ASN A 117 0.90 -2.48 -34.71
C ASN A 117 0.66 -3.99 -34.89
N THR A 118 1.26 -4.79 -34.01
CA THR A 118 1.11 -6.24 -33.89
C THR A 118 1.22 -6.65 -32.42
N GLY A 119 1.00 -7.93 -32.10
CA GLY A 119 1.22 -8.47 -30.74
C GLY A 119 2.66 -8.37 -30.22
N GLN A 120 3.63 -8.03 -31.09
CA GLN A 120 5.02 -7.78 -30.70
C GLN A 120 5.34 -6.30 -30.49
N THR A 121 4.34 -5.42 -30.62
CA THR A 121 4.53 -3.96 -30.49
C THR A 121 4.49 -3.54 -29.02
N ARG A 122 5.44 -2.70 -28.61
CA ARG A 122 5.45 -2.06 -27.30
C ARG A 122 4.64 -0.76 -27.40
N TRP A 123 4.03 -0.30 -26.31
CA TRP A 123 3.27 0.95 -26.30
C TRP A 123 3.42 1.67 -24.96
N MET A 124 3.50 3.00 -24.98
CA MET A 124 3.55 3.78 -23.75
C MET A 124 2.24 3.67 -22.97
N SER A 125 2.34 3.25 -21.71
CA SER A 125 1.18 2.99 -20.85
C SER A 125 0.66 4.25 -20.12
N MET A 126 1.47 5.32 -20.08
CA MET A 126 1.21 6.52 -19.29
C MET A 126 0.87 6.17 -17.83
N SER A 127 -0.29 6.60 -17.34
CA SER A 127 -0.67 6.43 -15.93
C SER A 127 -1.04 5.00 -15.53
N ILE A 128 -1.12 4.04 -16.46
CA ILE A 128 -1.23 2.60 -16.09
C ILE A 128 -0.03 2.18 -15.22
N ALA A 129 1.14 2.84 -15.38
CA ALA A 129 2.30 2.65 -14.52
C ALA A 129 1.98 2.84 -13.02
N LYS A 130 1.04 3.72 -12.65
CA LYS A 130 0.63 3.93 -11.25
C LYS A 130 -0.03 2.68 -10.67
N SER A 131 -0.90 2.02 -11.44
CA SER A 131 -1.53 0.78 -11.02
C SER A 131 -0.51 -0.34 -10.85
N ILE A 132 0.48 -0.45 -11.75
CA ILE A 132 1.58 -1.40 -11.61
C ILE A 132 2.36 -1.14 -10.31
N VAL A 133 2.68 0.13 -10.01
CA VAL A 133 3.36 0.51 -8.76
C VAL A 133 2.49 0.16 -7.54
N SER A 134 1.19 0.45 -7.58
CA SER A 134 0.26 0.08 -6.50
C SER A 134 0.24 -1.44 -6.26
N THR A 135 0.25 -2.24 -7.32
CA THR A 135 0.33 -3.70 -7.20
C THR A 135 1.66 -4.13 -6.59
N LEU A 136 2.78 -3.53 -7.00
CA LEU A 136 4.10 -3.83 -6.43
C LEU A 136 4.16 -3.53 -4.92
N ILE A 137 3.59 -2.40 -4.48
CA ILE A 137 3.51 -2.05 -3.05
C ILE A 137 2.75 -3.14 -2.29
N GLY A 138 1.62 -3.61 -2.83
CA GLY A 138 0.82 -4.68 -2.20
C GLY A 138 1.53 -6.03 -2.06
N THR A 139 2.70 -6.24 -2.69
CA THR A 139 3.45 -7.50 -2.59
C THR A 139 4.47 -7.54 -1.46
N VAL A 140 4.64 -6.45 -0.70
CA VAL A 140 5.69 -6.36 0.33
C VAL A 140 5.19 -5.70 1.61
N TYR A 141 5.52 -6.29 2.76
CA TYR A 141 5.37 -5.67 4.08
C TYR A 141 6.73 -5.46 4.75
N ARG A 142 6.97 -4.25 5.24
CA ARG A 142 8.14 -3.88 6.04
C ARG A 142 7.74 -2.79 7.04
N TYR A 143 7.73 -3.10 8.32
CA TYR A 143 7.56 -2.08 9.37
C TYR A 143 8.59 -0.97 9.19
N ASN A 144 8.12 0.28 9.04
CA ASN A 144 8.97 1.45 8.79
C ASN A 144 8.33 2.71 9.36
N THR A 145 9.01 3.37 10.30
CA THR A 145 8.57 4.64 10.90
C THR A 145 8.29 5.75 9.87
N GLY A 146 8.97 5.73 8.72
CA GLY A 146 8.73 6.68 7.62
C GLY A 146 7.34 6.58 6.99
N GLU A 147 6.68 5.41 7.05
CA GLU A 147 5.31 5.26 6.56
C GLU A 147 4.33 6.07 7.41
N THR A 148 4.57 6.17 8.72
CA THR A 148 3.79 7.03 9.62
C THR A 148 3.97 8.52 9.28
N GLN A 149 5.14 8.94 8.78
CA GLN A 149 5.31 10.32 8.30
C GLN A 149 4.42 10.59 7.08
N ILE A 150 4.29 9.64 6.16
CA ILE A 150 3.39 9.79 5.01
C ILE A 150 1.93 9.95 5.50
N ALA A 151 1.51 9.15 6.48
CA ALA A 151 0.19 9.28 7.08
C ALA A 151 -0.01 10.65 7.77
N ALA A 152 1.02 11.17 8.44
CA ALA A 152 1.01 12.52 9.02
C ALA A 152 0.82 13.61 7.96
N GLU A 153 1.57 13.55 6.85
CA GLU A 153 1.42 14.51 5.75
C GLU A 153 0.02 14.45 5.13
N VAL A 154 -0.54 13.26 4.96
CA VAL A 154 -1.93 13.10 4.48
C VAL A 154 -2.90 13.77 5.44
N LEU A 155 -2.75 13.58 6.75
CA LEU A 155 -3.61 14.20 7.75
C LEU A 155 -3.50 15.72 7.75
N TYR A 156 -2.27 16.25 7.71
CA TYR A 156 -2.03 17.69 7.61
C TYR A 156 -2.71 18.29 6.37
N HIS A 157 -2.50 17.69 5.20
CA HIS A 157 -3.08 18.18 3.96
C HIS A 157 -4.60 17.99 3.86
N ALA A 158 -5.17 16.97 4.52
CA ALA A 158 -6.60 16.74 4.54
C ALA A 158 -7.35 17.69 5.50
N THR A 159 -6.71 18.11 6.59
CA THR A 159 -7.34 18.90 7.66
C THR A 159 -6.96 20.38 7.61
N GLY A 160 -5.83 20.72 7.00
CA GLY A 160 -5.25 22.06 7.02
C GLY A 160 -4.70 22.48 8.40
N ARG A 161 -4.46 21.52 9.30
CA ARG A 161 -4.02 21.74 10.69
C ARG A 161 -2.78 20.92 10.98
N THR A 162 -1.91 21.43 11.86
CA THR A 162 -0.78 20.66 12.38
C THR A 162 -1.27 19.44 13.15
N LEU A 163 -0.43 18.42 13.29
CA LEU A 163 -0.81 17.19 13.98
C LEU A 163 -1.16 17.48 15.45
N SER A 164 -0.39 18.36 16.09
CA SER A 164 -0.58 18.74 17.49
C SER A 164 -1.88 19.55 17.68
N GLU A 165 -2.21 20.47 16.77
CA GLU A 165 -3.50 21.20 16.81
C GLU A 165 -4.69 20.28 16.60
N TYR A 166 -4.59 19.36 15.64
CA TYR A 166 -5.67 18.43 15.33
C TYR A 166 -5.87 17.40 16.45
N LEU A 167 -4.79 16.83 16.98
CA LEU A 167 -4.82 15.96 18.16
C LEU A 167 -5.42 16.69 19.37
N SER A 168 -4.98 17.93 19.61
CA SER A 168 -5.42 18.71 20.77
C SER A 168 -6.92 18.91 20.77
N GLU A 169 -7.47 19.38 19.65
CA GLU A 169 -8.89 19.66 19.51
C GLU A 169 -9.74 18.39 19.50
N ARG A 170 -9.33 17.35 18.74
CA ARG A 170 -10.19 16.19 18.51
C ARG A 170 -10.15 15.17 19.64
N ILE A 171 -9.03 15.04 20.34
CA ILE A 171 -8.79 13.96 21.30
C ILE A 171 -8.26 14.50 22.62
N TRP A 172 -7.15 15.26 22.63
CA TRP A 172 -6.44 15.61 23.86
C TRP A 172 -7.27 16.41 24.87
N GLN A 173 -7.87 17.53 24.43
CA GLN A 173 -8.74 18.32 25.28
C GLN A 173 -10.05 17.58 25.59
N PRO A 174 -10.76 17.00 24.60
CA PRO A 174 -12.01 16.31 24.88
C PRO A 174 -11.86 15.13 25.86
N MET A 175 -10.78 14.34 25.76
CA MET A 175 -10.55 13.19 26.66
C MET A 175 -10.14 13.61 28.08
N GLY A 176 -9.95 14.91 28.32
CA GLY A 176 -9.62 15.47 29.62
C GLY A 176 -8.17 15.24 30.04
N ALA A 177 -7.22 15.35 29.10
CA ALA A 177 -5.79 15.30 29.43
C ALA A 177 -5.44 16.31 30.53
N GLU A 178 -4.61 15.89 31.50
CA GLU A 178 -4.27 16.69 32.68
C GLU A 178 -3.06 17.60 32.47
N ALA A 179 -2.24 17.33 31.45
CA ALA A 179 -1.07 18.11 31.11
C ALA A 179 -0.97 18.38 29.60
N ASP A 180 -0.23 19.44 29.28
CA ASP A 180 0.21 19.69 27.91
C ASP A 180 1.17 18.58 27.46
N ALA A 181 1.00 18.15 26.21
CA ALA A 181 1.93 17.26 25.52
C ALA A 181 2.84 18.04 24.58
N TYR A 182 3.97 17.44 24.22
CA TYR A 182 4.91 18.01 23.25
C TYR A 182 5.24 16.98 22.18
N TRP A 183 5.39 17.45 20.95
CA TRP A 183 5.75 16.64 19.80
C TRP A 183 7.00 17.21 19.15
N TRP A 184 8.00 16.35 18.90
CA TRP A 184 9.18 16.75 18.13
C TRP A 184 8.81 17.26 16.74
N LEU A 185 9.46 18.35 16.35
CA LEU A 185 9.43 18.88 15.00
C LEU A 185 10.70 18.47 14.25
N ASP A 186 10.59 18.34 12.92
CA ASP A 186 11.76 18.11 12.07
C ASP A 186 12.75 19.30 12.05
N SER A 187 12.26 20.49 12.41
CA SER A 187 13.00 21.77 12.42
C SER A 187 12.28 22.83 13.29
N PRO A 188 12.92 23.97 13.64
CA PRO A 188 12.33 24.98 14.54
C PRO A 188 10.99 25.60 14.13
N ALA A 189 10.57 25.45 12.87
CA ALA A 189 9.25 25.83 12.36
C ALA A 189 8.67 24.73 11.46
N GLY A 190 9.06 23.50 11.77
CA GLY A 190 8.81 22.31 11.00
C GLY A 190 7.46 21.67 11.26
N VAL A 191 7.28 20.49 10.68
CA VAL A 191 6.14 19.61 10.95
C VAL A 191 6.49 18.61 12.05
N GLU A 192 5.47 18.08 12.73
CA GLU A 192 5.67 16.99 13.68
C GLU A 192 6.21 15.73 13.01
N ILE A 193 7.12 15.04 13.70
CA ILE A 193 7.62 13.72 13.26
C ILE A 193 6.54 12.67 13.56
N GLY A 194 5.71 12.33 12.58
CA GLY A 194 4.50 11.52 12.78
C GLY A 194 4.73 10.14 13.39
N GLY A 195 5.91 9.55 13.17
CA GLY A 195 6.25 8.22 13.68
C GLY A 195 6.95 8.17 15.04
N SER A 196 7.24 9.31 15.69
CA SER A 196 7.98 9.32 16.98
C SER A 196 7.83 10.65 17.73
N GLY A 197 8.49 10.79 18.89
CA GLY A 197 8.74 12.10 19.49
C GLY A 197 7.54 12.77 20.16
N PHE A 198 6.42 12.06 20.32
CA PHE A 198 5.31 12.51 21.17
C PHE A 198 5.62 12.23 22.64
N THR A 199 5.43 13.22 23.50
CA THR A 199 5.69 13.13 24.95
C THR A 199 4.48 13.63 25.72
N ALA A 200 4.05 12.87 26.71
CA ALA A 200 2.92 13.19 27.58
C ALA A 200 3.15 12.64 28.99
N THR A 201 2.18 12.81 29.90
CA THR A 201 2.21 12.16 31.21
C THR A 201 1.76 10.70 31.12
N LEU A 202 2.17 9.85 32.07
CA LEU A 202 1.76 8.44 32.11
C LEU A 202 0.23 8.33 32.21
N ARG A 203 -0.39 9.22 32.99
CA ARG A 203 -1.85 9.28 33.14
C ARG A 203 -2.53 9.69 31.84
N ASP A 204 -1.95 10.60 31.06
CA ASP A 204 -2.56 11.01 29.78
C ASP A 204 -2.41 9.98 28.68
N TYR A 205 -1.32 9.19 28.67
CA TYR A 205 -1.29 7.96 27.87
C TYR A 205 -2.36 6.96 28.33
N GLY A 206 -2.60 6.86 29.64
CA GLY A 206 -3.71 6.05 30.19
C GLY A 206 -5.08 6.54 29.74
N ARG A 207 -5.32 7.86 29.72
CA ARG A 207 -6.54 8.47 29.17
C ARG A 207 -6.70 8.20 27.68
N PHE A 208 -5.60 8.27 26.92
CA PHE A 208 -5.61 7.88 25.51
C PHE A 208 -5.98 6.41 25.34
N GLY A 209 -5.39 5.51 26.14
CA GLY A 209 -5.77 4.10 26.17
C GLY A 209 -7.26 3.89 26.49
N GLN A 210 -7.78 4.57 27.50
CA GLN A 210 -9.20 4.50 27.85
C GLN A 210 -10.10 5.10 26.77
N PHE A 211 -9.69 6.17 26.08
CA PHE A 211 -10.40 6.72 24.92
C PHE A 211 -10.55 5.67 23.82
N VAL A 212 -9.48 4.92 23.54
CA VAL A 212 -9.52 3.82 22.57
C VAL A 212 -10.44 2.71 23.06
N LEU A 213 -10.34 2.25 24.32
CA LEU A 213 -11.23 1.24 24.89
C LEU A 213 -12.71 1.66 24.90
N ASN A 214 -12.99 2.96 25.00
CA ASN A 214 -14.32 3.54 24.88
C ASN A 214 -14.78 3.69 23.42
N ASN A 215 -14.23 2.88 22.49
CA ASN A 215 -14.53 2.90 21.06
C ASN A 215 -14.31 4.26 20.38
N GLY A 216 -13.35 5.05 20.88
CA GLY A 216 -13.06 6.37 20.32
C GLY A 216 -14.19 7.38 20.54
N VAL A 217 -15.03 7.17 21.55
CA VAL A 217 -16.12 8.08 21.92
C VAL A 217 -15.67 9.02 23.04
N VAL A 218 -15.94 10.31 22.87
CA VAL A 218 -15.68 11.33 23.89
C VAL A 218 -16.92 12.19 24.07
N ASN A 219 -17.35 12.40 25.32
CA ASN A 219 -18.54 13.19 25.65
C ASN A 219 -19.81 12.76 24.88
N GLY A 220 -19.92 11.48 24.52
CA GLY A 220 -21.02 10.92 23.74
C GLY A 220 -20.92 11.14 22.22
N GLU A 221 -19.86 11.79 21.74
CA GLU A 221 -19.57 11.97 20.32
C GLU A 221 -18.54 10.94 19.85
N ALA A 222 -18.83 10.24 18.75
CA ALA A 222 -17.90 9.32 18.12
C ALA A 222 -16.84 10.09 17.33
N ILE A 223 -15.58 10.03 17.78
CA ILE A 223 -14.44 10.63 17.09
C ILE A 223 -13.84 9.66 16.06
N LEU A 224 -13.81 8.36 16.40
CA LEU A 224 -13.37 7.29 15.52
C LEU A 224 -14.57 6.62 14.81
N PRO A 225 -14.38 6.06 13.60
CA PRO A 225 -15.41 5.29 12.92
C PRO A 225 -15.88 4.07 13.74
N GLU A 226 -17.10 3.62 13.47
CA GLU A 226 -17.60 2.34 13.98
C GLU A 226 -16.63 1.19 13.61
N ASN A 227 -16.44 0.25 14.53
CA ASN A 227 -15.51 -0.89 14.42
C ASN A 227 -14.02 -0.54 14.28
N TRP A 228 -13.63 0.74 14.39
CA TRP A 228 -12.22 1.13 14.23
C TRP A 228 -11.30 0.40 15.21
N VAL A 229 -11.71 0.25 16.46
CA VAL A 229 -10.91 -0.42 17.52
C VAL A 229 -10.73 -1.90 17.24
N GLN A 230 -11.80 -2.57 16.80
CA GLN A 230 -11.74 -3.96 16.38
C GLN A 230 -10.79 -4.14 15.20
N GLU A 231 -10.89 -3.29 14.19
CA GLU A 231 -10.02 -3.34 13.01
C GLU A 231 -8.56 -3.02 13.33
N ALA A 232 -8.31 -2.06 14.24
CA ALA A 232 -6.96 -1.72 14.71
C ALA A 232 -6.33 -2.89 15.47
N GLY A 233 -7.09 -3.55 16.36
CA GLY A 233 -6.65 -4.70 17.14
C GLY A 233 -6.65 -6.04 16.41
N SER A 234 -6.95 -6.07 15.10
CA SER A 234 -7.04 -7.32 14.33
C SER A 234 -5.85 -7.49 13.36
N PRO A 235 -5.30 -8.71 13.23
CA PRO A 235 -4.25 -9.01 12.24
C PRO A 235 -4.68 -8.65 10.82
N LYS A 236 -3.71 -8.39 9.94
CA LYS A 236 -3.95 -8.12 8.53
C LYS A 236 -3.29 -9.17 7.67
N GLU A 237 -4.00 -9.61 6.64
CA GLU A 237 -3.50 -10.61 5.69
C GLU A 237 -2.95 -9.93 4.43
N LEU A 238 -1.75 -10.32 4.03
CA LEU A 238 -1.17 -9.92 2.75
C LEU A 238 -1.79 -10.71 1.59
N PRO A 239 -1.70 -10.23 0.34
CA PRO A 239 -2.24 -10.95 -0.81
C PRO A 239 -1.69 -12.37 -1.04
N ASP A 240 -0.54 -12.70 -0.45
CA ASP A 240 0.05 -14.05 -0.50
C ASP A 240 -0.44 -14.99 0.63
N GLY A 241 -1.38 -14.52 1.47
CA GLY A 241 -1.92 -15.24 2.60
C GLY A 241 -1.09 -15.12 3.88
N THR A 242 -0.01 -14.33 3.88
CA THR A 242 0.79 -14.10 5.08
C THR A 242 0.01 -13.22 6.06
N GLU A 243 -0.23 -13.73 7.27
CA GLU A 243 -0.80 -12.95 8.37
C GLU A 243 0.28 -12.02 8.98
N ILE A 244 -0.12 -10.79 9.27
CA ILE A 244 0.67 -9.77 9.96
C ILE A 244 -0.05 -9.44 11.26
N ASP A 245 0.62 -9.63 12.39
CA ASP A 245 0.16 -9.23 13.71
C ASP A 245 0.27 -7.70 13.95
N TYR A 246 -0.24 -6.90 12.99
CA TYR A 246 -0.20 -5.44 13.01
C TYR A 246 -1.38 -4.82 12.25
N GLY A 247 -2.16 -3.96 12.90
CA GLY A 247 -3.36 -3.33 12.36
C GLY A 247 -3.43 -1.84 12.71
N TYR A 248 -3.67 -0.97 11.71
CA TYR A 248 -3.81 0.50 11.90
C TYR A 248 -2.76 1.15 12.83
N LEU A 249 -1.51 0.70 12.72
CA LEU A 249 -0.38 1.15 13.53
C LEU A 249 -0.29 0.57 14.97
N TRP A 250 -1.05 -0.48 15.28
CA TRP A 250 -1.03 -1.22 16.54
C TRP A 250 -0.56 -2.65 16.35
N TRP A 251 0.22 -3.16 17.30
CA TRP A 251 0.62 -4.56 17.38
C TRP A 251 -0.53 -5.39 17.95
N THR A 252 -0.86 -6.51 17.32
CA THR A 252 -1.95 -7.37 17.80
C THR A 252 -1.41 -8.47 18.70
N ALA A 253 -2.25 -9.00 19.59
CA ALA A 253 -1.84 -10.07 20.49
C ALA A 253 -1.28 -11.30 19.77
N GLU A 254 -0.17 -11.82 20.28
CA GLU A 254 0.43 -13.08 19.82
C GLU A 254 -0.06 -14.29 20.62
N THR A 255 -0.50 -14.08 21.87
CA THR A 255 -0.97 -15.13 22.77
C THR A 255 -2.41 -15.54 22.46
N GLU A 256 -2.78 -16.75 22.84
CA GLU A 256 -4.16 -17.23 22.69
C GLU A 256 -5.15 -16.40 23.52
N SER A 257 -4.80 -16.06 24.76
CA SER A 257 -5.59 -15.22 25.67
C SER A 257 -5.81 -13.83 25.10
N GLY A 258 -4.72 -13.16 24.70
CA GLY A 258 -4.79 -11.83 24.12
C GLY A 258 -5.61 -11.82 22.82
N ARG A 259 -5.42 -12.81 21.93
CA ARG A 259 -6.20 -12.89 20.67
C ARG A 259 -7.69 -13.11 20.92
N ARG A 260 -8.04 -13.99 21.86
CA ARG A 260 -9.44 -14.22 22.26
C ARG A 260 -10.09 -12.94 22.78
N ASP A 261 -9.34 -12.16 23.54
CA ASP A 261 -9.85 -10.95 24.19
C ASP A 261 -9.70 -9.69 23.29
N GLY A 262 -9.17 -9.86 22.08
CA GLY A 262 -8.94 -8.79 21.11
C GLY A 262 -7.91 -7.76 21.58
N ALA A 263 -6.92 -8.18 22.37
CA ALA A 263 -5.90 -7.30 22.93
C ALA A 263 -4.88 -6.85 21.88
N PHE A 264 -4.39 -5.62 22.03
CA PHE A 264 -3.42 -4.99 21.13
C PHE A 264 -2.59 -3.94 21.87
N SER A 265 -1.44 -3.56 21.31
CA SER A 265 -0.50 -2.62 21.93
C SER A 265 0.08 -1.60 20.96
N ALA A 266 0.44 -0.44 21.49
CA ALA A 266 1.34 0.50 20.84
C ALA A 266 2.70 0.41 21.54
N ASP A 267 3.73 0.00 20.80
CA ASP A 267 5.06 -0.26 21.34
C ASP A 267 6.11 0.68 20.76
N GLY A 268 6.99 1.16 21.63
CA GLY A 268 8.08 2.06 21.32
C GLY A 268 9.42 1.51 21.79
N ILE A 269 10.47 1.85 21.04
CA ILE A 269 11.85 1.54 21.42
C ILE A 269 12.17 2.06 22.84
N PHE A 270 13.12 1.41 23.48
CA PHE A 270 13.49 1.60 24.89
C PHE A 270 12.43 1.10 25.91
N GLY A 271 11.37 0.42 25.47
CA GLY A 271 10.41 -0.33 26.30
C GLY A 271 9.15 0.45 26.67
N GLN A 272 8.60 1.21 25.73
CA GLN A 272 7.36 1.98 25.96
C GLN A 272 6.19 1.15 25.45
N THR A 273 5.14 1.02 26.24
CA THR A 273 3.96 0.24 25.84
C THR A 273 2.68 0.88 26.34
N ILE A 274 1.67 0.94 25.46
CA ILE A 274 0.27 1.06 25.82
C ILE A 274 -0.40 -0.25 25.40
N TYR A 275 -0.72 -1.11 26.36
CA TYR A 275 -1.45 -2.35 26.14
C TYR A 275 -2.94 -2.13 26.44
N LEU A 276 -3.80 -2.64 25.58
CA LEU A 276 -5.25 -2.52 25.67
C LEU A 276 -5.89 -3.90 25.53
N ASN A 277 -6.80 -4.24 26.44
CA ASN A 277 -7.66 -5.41 26.38
C ASN A 277 -9.13 -4.94 26.35
N PRO A 278 -9.78 -4.91 25.16
CA PRO A 278 -11.16 -4.47 25.01
C PRO A 278 -12.19 -5.36 25.71
N ALA A 279 -11.99 -6.68 25.72
CA ALA A 279 -12.96 -7.60 26.31
C ALA A 279 -13.12 -7.40 27.83
N GLU A 280 -12.03 -7.08 28.51
CA GLU A 280 -12.00 -6.85 29.96
C GLU A 280 -11.93 -5.35 30.32
N ASN A 281 -11.94 -4.46 29.32
CA ASN A 281 -11.80 -3.01 29.46
C ASN A 281 -10.60 -2.59 30.33
N VAL A 282 -9.42 -3.17 30.05
CA VAL A 282 -8.17 -2.91 30.79
C VAL A 282 -7.16 -2.18 29.90
N ALA A 283 -6.61 -1.07 30.39
CA ALA A 283 -5.46 -0.40 29.80
C ALA A 283 -4.25 -0.45 30.75
N ILE A 284 -3.08 -0.81 30.23
CA ILE A 284 -1.82 -0.82 30.97
C ILE A 284 -0.81 0.05 30.21
N VAL A 285 -0.20 1.01 30.90
CA VAL A 285 0.79 1.91 30.31
C VAL A 285 2.12 1.77 31.04
N VAL A 286 3.18 1.55 30.27
CA VAL A 286 4.54 1.38 30.77
C VAL A 286 5.47 2.36 30.08
N TRP A 287 6.26 3.06 30.88
CA TRP A 287 7.45 3.77 30.41
C TRP A 287 8.69 3.05 30.92
N SER A 288 9.62 2.80 30.02
CA SER A 288 10.90 2.22 30.34
C SER A 288 12.05 3.06 29.82
N ALA A 289 13.21 2.84 30.42
CA ALA A 289 14.47 3.42 29.98
C ALA A 289 15.47 2.28 29.75
N TRP A 290 15.15 1.36 28.82
CA TRP A 290 16.10 0.31 28.48
C TRP A 290 17.43 0.91 28.01
N PRO A 291 18.56 0.27 28.32
CA PRO A 291 19.87 0.78 27.92
C PRO A 291 20.12 0.72 26.39
N HIS A 292 19.29 -0.01 25.66
CA HIS A 292 19.35 -0.15 24.21
C HIS A 292 17.96 0.03 23.58
N PRO A 293 17.85 0.52 22.33
CA PRO A 293 16.57 0.75 21.66
C PRO A 293 15.70 -0.50 21.57
N THR A 294 16.34 -1.65 21.34
CA THR A 294 15.72 -2.97 21.38
C THR A 294 16.54 -3.86 22.31
N GLN A 295 15.89 -4.79 23.00
CA GLN A 295 16.57 -5.85 23.73
C GLN A 295 16.35 -7.17 23.00
N SER A 296 17.43 -7.81 22.54
CA SER A 296 17.36 -9.19 22.07
C SER A 296 17.55 -10.15 23.25
N GLY A 297 16.61 -11.06 23.49
CA GLY A 297 16.79 -12.20 24.39
C GLY A 297 16.65 -11.95 25.90
N LYS A 298 16.16 -10.78 26.32
CA LYS A 298 15.56 -10.61 27.65
C LYS A 298 14.05 -10.59 27.46
N PHE A 299 13.42 -11.60 28.04
CA PHE A 299 12.02 -11.98 27.95
C PHE A 299 11.04 -10.85 27.60
N ASP A 300 10.32 -11.06 26.51
CA ASP A 300 9.10 -10.33 26.12
C ASP A 300 7.94 -10.75 27.04
N PHE A 301 8.12 -10.58 28.35
CA PHE A 301 7.11 -10.94 29.35
C PHE A 301 5.98 -9.93 29.42
N ASP A 302 6.06 -8.80 28.72
CA ASP A 302 5.09 -7.72 28.86
C ASP A 302 3.68 -8.24 28.56
N TRP A 303 3.47 -8.95 27.45
CA TRP A 303 2.20 -9.62 27.15
C TRP A 303 1.78 -10.62 28.23
N SER A 304 2.67 -11.52 28.66
CA SER A 304 2.36 -12.52 29.71
C SER A 304 2.04 -11.88 31.07
N LEU A 305 2.73 -10.79 31.42
CA LEU A 305 2.50 -10.04 32.65
C LEU A 305 1.18 -9.28 32.56
N PHE A 306 0.92 -8.58 31.46
CA PHE A 306 -0.30 -7.82 31.24
C PHE A 306 -1.52 -8.73 31.24
N GLU A 307 -1.43 -9.89 30.62
CA GLU A 307 -2.48 -10.92 30.66
C GLU A 307 -2.66 -11.49 32.07
N ALA A 308 -1.58 -11.77 32.79
CA ALA A 308 -1.68 -12.20 34.19
C ALA A 308 -2.32 -11.12 35.08
N VAL A 309 -2.07 -9.84 34.81
CA VAL A 309 -2.74 -8.71 35.47
C VAL A 309 -4.22 -8.72 35.13
N VAL A 310 -4.58 -8.81 33.84
CA VAL A 310 -5.98 -8.89 33.39
C VAL A 310 -6.71 -10.06 34.06
N ASP A 311 -6.13 -11.26 34.03
CA ASP A 311 -6.71 -12.45 34.67
C ASP A 311 -6.88 -12.27 36.19
N SER A 312 -5.99 -11.53 36.85
CA SER A 312 -6.05 -11.27 38.29
C SER A 312 -7.16 -10.30 38.71
N LEU A 313 -7.64 -9.45 37.80
CA LEU A 313 -8.70 -8.48 38.07
C LEU A 313 -10.10 -9.14 38.09
N GLY A 314 -10.22 -10.35 37.53
CA GLY A 314 -11.48 -11.08 37.41
C GLY A 314 -12.34 -10.52 36.28
N ARG A 315 -13.15 -11.40 35.66
CA ARG A 315 -14.13 -11.00 34.65
C ARG A 315 -15.42 -10.59 35.36
N GLU A 316 -15.97 -9.42 35.05
CA GLU A 316 -17.30 -9.00 35.51
C GLU A 316 -18.43 -9.77 34.79
#